data_AF-T1ZCM3-F1
#
_entry.id   AF-T1ZCM3-F1
#
_cell.length_a   1.000
_cell.length_b   1.000
_cell.length_c   1.000
_cell.angle_alpha   90.00
_cell.angle_beta   90.00
_cell.angle_gamma   90.00
#
_symmetry.space_group_name_H-M   'P 1'
#
loop_
_entity.id
_entity.type
_entity.pdbx_description
1 polymer ?
#
loop_
_entity_poly.entity_id
_entity_poly.type
_entity_poly.pdbx_seq_one_letter_code
_entity_poly.pdbx_strand_id
1 'polypeptide(L)'
;MLKNIFKVIRYFPEQVFLFLFNSSIFAWLWKSGSDIANRIGVTAAWREHIPAPIQSFFGENSQAVQGFFNHSAVMWLIGSMMILWVIRFVKGIIKFVLFILIVLLGIYLVMQNQEILHTFR
;
A
#
# COMPACT_ATOMS: atom_id res chain seq x y z
N MET A 1 -21.53 -9.38 -17.20
CA MET A 1 -20.98 -8.52 -16.12
C MET A 1 -20.14 -9.31 -15.11
N LEU A 2 -20.69 -10.32 -14.43
CA LEU A 2 -19.96 -11.17 -13.46
C LEU A 2 -18.67 -11.80 -14.01
N LYS A 3 -18.69 -12.32 -15.24
CA LYS A 3 -17.49 -12.87 -15.90
C LYS A 3 -16.33 -11.86 -16.00
N ASN A 4 -16.63 -10.58 -16.25
CA ASN A 4 -15.62 -9.53 -16.34
C ASN A 4 -15.09 -9.15 -14.95
N ILE A 5 -15.95 -9.14 -13.94
CA ILE A 5 -15.55 -8.92 -12.54
C ILE A 5 -14.59 -10.03 -12.10
N PHE A 6 -14.96 -11.30 -12.29
CA PHE A 6 -14.06 -12.42 -11.97
C PHE A 6 -12.75 -12.38 -12.74
N LYS A 7 -12.76 -11.88 -13.99
CA LYS A 7 -11.54 -11.66 -14.77
C LYS A 7 -10.65 -10.61 -14.10
N VAL A 8 -11.19 -9.46 -13.70
CA VAL A 8 -10.43 -8.41 -12.99
C VAL A 8 -9.84 -8.93 -11.67
N ILE A 9 -10.63 -9.65 -10.87
CA ILE A 9 -10.16 -10.25 -9.61
C ILE A 9 -8.98 -11.19 -9.86
N ARG A 10 -9.04 -12.00 -10.92
CA ARG A 10 -7.98 -12.95 -11.26
C ARG A 10 -6.69 -12.27 -11.74
N TYR A 11 -6.80 -11.19 -12.53
CA TYR A 11 -5.62 -10.47 -13.04
C TYR A 11 -5.00 -9.52 -12.02
N PHE A 12 -5.80 -9.01 -11.07
CA PHE A 12 -5.37 -8.00 -10.11
C PHE A 12 -5.82 -8.32 -8.66
N PRO A 13 -5.49 -9.51 -8.13
CA PRO A 13 -6.03 -9.98 -6.86
C PRO A 13 -5.62 -9.09 -5.67
N GLU A 14 -4.37 -8.61 -5.67
CA GLU A 14 -3.85 -7.72 -4.61
C GLU A 14 -4.57 -6.36 -4.61
N GLN A 15 -4.79 -5.78 -5.79
CA GLN A 15 -5.47 -4.49 -5.90
C GLN A 15 -6.95 -4.59 -5.50
N VAL A 16 -7.62 -5.68 -5.88
CA VAL A 16 -9.00 -5.94 -5.44
C VAL A 16 -9.06 -6.16 -3.94
N PHE A 17 -8.15 -6.96 -3.38
CA PHE A 17 -8.10 -7.19 -1.93
C PHE A 17 -7.92 -5.87 -1.17
N LEU A 18 -6.97 -5.03 -1.58
CA LEU A 18 -6.75 -3.74 -0.92
C LEU A 18 -7.91 -2.79 -1.11
N PHE A 19 -8.54 -2.77 -2.28
CA PHE A 19 -9.75 -1.98 -2.49
C PHE A 19 -10.87 -2.41 -1.51
N LEU A 20 -11.14 -3.71 -1.42
CA LEU A 20 -12.18 -4.26 -0.55
C LEU A 20 -11.86 -4.06 0.93
N PHE A 21 -10.62 -4.31 1.34
CA PHE A 21 -10.15 -4.15 2.71
C PHE A 21 -10.28 -2.70 3.15
N ASN A 22 -9.73 -1.75 2.37
CA ASN A 22 -9.81 -0.33 2.71
C ASN A 22 -11.27 0.15 2.71
N SER A 23 -12.06 -0.20 1.69
CA SER A 23 -13.48 0.21 1.65
C SER A 23 -14.28 -0.33 2.85
N SER A 24 -13.97 -1.54 3.31
CA SER A 24 -14.62 -2.14 4.49
C SER A 24 -14.24 -1.42 5.79
N ILE A 25 -12.94 -1.12 5.98
CA ILE A 25 -12.45 -0.37 7.13
C ILE A 25 -13.03 1.05 7.16
N PHE A 26 -13.12 1.72 6.01
CA PHE A 26 -13.72 3.06 5.93
C PHE A 26 -15.23 3.05 6.14
N ALA A 27 -15.95 2.06 5.60
CA ALA A 27 -17.37 1.91 5.87
C ALA A 27 -17.64 1.70 7.36
N TRP A 28 -16.80 0.91 8.03
CA TRP A 28 -16.85 0.72 9.47
C TRP A 28 -16.53 2.02 10.22
N LEU A 29 -15.43 2.71 9.90
CA LEU A 29 -15.05 3.98 10.51
C LEU A 29 -16.12 5.07 10.33
N TRP A 30 -16.70 5.18 9.14
CA TRP A 30 -17.78 6.12 8.84
C TRP A 30 -19.01 5.83 9.69
N LYS A 31 -19.45 4.56 9.73
CA LYS A 31 -20.62 4.16 10.52
C LYS A 31 -20.39 4.39 12.00
N SER A 32 -19.26 3.95 12.54
CA SER A 32 -18.90 4.16 13.95
C SER A 32 -18.76 5.65 14.28
N GLY A 33 -18.10 6.45 13.43
CA GLY A 33 -17.95 7.89 13.62
C GLY A 33 -19.28 8.64 13.58
N SER A 34 -20.16 8.29 12.65
CA SER A 34 -21.52 8.85 12.55
C SER A 34 -22.38 8.47 13.75
N ASP A 35 -22.36 7.21 14.17
CA ASP A 35 -23.12 6.74 15.33
C ASP A 35 -22.62 7.38 16.64
N ILE A 36 -21.31 7.62 16.76
CA ILE A 36 -20.69 8.33 17.88
C ILE A 36 -21.09 9.81 17.89
N ALA A 37 -20.98 10.50 16.75
CA ALA A 37 -21.33 11.91 16.61
C ALA A 37 -22.80 12.17 16.93
N ASN A 38 -23.70 11.27 16.50
CA ASN A 38 -25.14 11.38 16.73
C ASN A 38 -25.56 11.09 18.17
N ARG A 39 -24.76 10.35 18.97
CA ARG A 39 -25.17 9.90 20.31
C ARG A 39 -24.61 10.73 21.47
N ILE A 40 -23.39 11.27 21.35
CA ILE A 40 -22.64 11.70 22.55
C ILE A 40 -22.21 13.17 22.52
N GLY A 41 -22.33 13.85 21.37
CA GLY A 41 -21.56 15.07 21.16
C GLY A 41 -20.09 14.70 21.02
N VAL A 42 -19.48 15.11 19.92
CA VAL A 42 -18.24 14.57 19.35
C VAL A 42 -17.08 14.41 20.35
N THR A 43 -17.05 15.16 21.45
CA THR A 43 -15.92 15.26 22.39
C THR A 43 -15.81 14.14 23.43
N ALA A 44 -16.90 13.66 24.05
CA ALA A 44 -16.79 12.72 25.18
C ALA A 44 -16.47 11.28 24.73
N ALA A 45 -17.17 10.76 23.71
CA ALA A 45 -16.86 9.45 23.15
C ALA A 45 -15.55 9.40 22.38
N TRP A 46 -15.12 10.51 21.79
CA TRP A 46 -13.79 10.62 21.19
C TRP A 46 -12.69 10.37 22.22
N ARG A 47 -12.83 10.90 23.43
CA ARG A 47 -11.87 10.68 24.52
C ARG A 47 -11.89 9.27 25.10
N GLU A 48 -13.05 8.63 25.09
CA GLU A 48 -13.27 7.37 25.81
C GLU A 48 -13.10 6.11 24.94
N HIS A 49 -13.39 6.20 23.63
CA HIS A 49 -13.42 5.03 22.74
C HIS A 49 -12.34 5.02 21.65
N ILE A 50 -11.68 6.15 21.39
CA ILE A 50 -10.59 6.23 20.41
C ILE A 50 -9.26 5.96 21.11
N PRO A 51 -8.35 5.16 20.54
CA PRO A 51 -7.04 4.93 21.17
C PRO A 51 -6.23 6.22 21.34
N ALA A 52 -5.50 6.36 22.45
CA ALA A 52 -4.70 7.54 22.77
C ALA A 52 -3.76 8.03 21.63
N PRO A 53 -3.12 7.15 20.82
CA PRO A 53 -2.30 7.59 19.68
C PRO A 53 -3.09 8.31 18.58
N ILE A 54 -4.37 7.96 18.40
CA ILE A 54 -5.23 8.61 17.41
C ILE A 54 -5.75 9.93 17.98
N GLN A 55 -6.07 9.97 19.28
CA GLN A 55 -6.45 11.23 19.95
C GLN A 55 -5.31 12.27 19.90
N SER A 56 -4.07 11.85 20.14
CA SER A 56 -2.91 12.77 20.09
C SER A 56 -2.59 13.25 18.67
N PHE A 57 -2.92 12.48 17.64
CA PHE A 57 -2.71 12.86 16.24
C PHE A 57 -3.70 13.94 15.76
N PHE A 58 -4.97 13.85 16.14
CA PHE A 58 -6.01 14.79 15.71
C PHE A 58 -6.31 15.92 16.72
N GLY A 59 -5.84 15.78 17.98
CA GLY A 59 -6.13 16.73 19.05
C GLY A 59 -7.62 16.77 19.42
N GLU A 60 -8.05 17.85 20.07
CA GLU A 60 -9.48 18.07 20.42
C GLU A 60 -10.30 18.68 19.27
N ASN A 61 -9.72 18.79 18.07
CA ASN A 61 -10.33 19.51 16.97
C ASN A 61 -11.37 18.66 16.23
N SER A 62 -12.62 18.74 16.70
CA SER A 62 -13.77 18.02 16.14
C SER A 62 -13.99 18.28 14.64
N GLN A 63 -13.63 19.46 14.13
CA GLN A 63 -13.67 19.79 12.70
C GLN A 63 -12.58 19.05 11.91
N ALA A 64 -11.37 18.92 12.47
CA ALA A 64 -10.29 18.17 11.84
C ALA A 64 -10.64 16.67 11.76
N VAL A 65 -11.29 16.14 12.79
CA VAL A 65 -11.80 14.76 12.82
C VAL A 65 -12.89 14.55 11.76
N GLN A 66 -13.87 15.44 11.66
CA GLN A 66 -14.92 15.36 10.64
C GLN A 66 -14.36 15.51 9.21
N GLY A 67 -13.45 16.46 9.00
CA GLY A 67 -12.77 16.67 7.72
C GLY A 67 -11.92 15.46 7.32
N PHE A 68 -11.26 14.83 8.29
CA PHE A 68 -10.57 13.57 8.09
C PHE A 68 -11.55 12.50 7.64
N PHE A 69 -12.63 12.19 8.37
CA PHE A 69 -13.57 11.14 7.95
C PHE A 69 -14.20 11.38 6.57
N ASN A 70 -14.42 12.64 6.18
CA ASN A 70 -14.97 12.97 4.87
C ASN A 70 -13.99 12.72 3.70
N HIS A 71 -12.68 12.90 3.89
CA HIS A 71 -11.69 12.78 2.81
C HIS A 71 -10.67 11.64 2.96
N SER A 72 -10.58 11.05 4.15
CA SER A 72 -9.60 10.03 4.53
C SER A 72 -9.77 8.74 3.73
N ALA A 73 -10.99 8.34 3.38
CA ALA A 73 -11.24 7.13 2.60
C ALA A 73 -10.52 7.16 1.25
N VAL A 74 -10.63 8.28 0.54
CA VAL A 74 -10.00 8.46 -0.77
C VAL A 74 -8.49 8.65 -0.62
N MET A 75 -8.07 9.47 0.35
CA MET A 75 -6.65 9.77 0.55
C MET A 75 -5.84 8.54 0.98
N TRP A 76 -6.42 7.69 1.84
CA TRP A 76 -5.80 6.45 2.28
C TRP A 76 -5.80 5.39 1.17
N LEU A 77 -6.85 5.30 0.35
CA LEU A 77 -6.87 4.42 -0.81
C LEU A 77 -5.75 4.80 -1.79
N ILE A 78 -5.60 6.09 -2.10
CA ILE A 78 -4.51 6.61 -2.93
C ILE A 78 -3.16 6.29 -2.29
N GLY A 79 -2.99 6.58 -1.00
CA GLY A 79 -1.74 6.31 -0.27
C GLY A 79 -1.35 4.82 -0.29
N SER A 80 -2.30 3.92 -0.04
CA SER A 80 -2.06 2.48 -0.07
C SER A 80 -1.70 1.96 -1.47
N MET A 81 -2.33 2.50 -2.52
CA MET A 81 -1.99 2.18 -3.91
C MET A 81 -0.58 2.67 -4.29
N MET A 82 -0.21 3.87 -3.84
CA MET A 82 1.15 4.41 -4.04
C MET A 82 2.20 3.54 -3.36
N ILE A 83 1.96 3.10 -2.12
CA ILE A 83 2.88 2.22 -1.38
C ILE A 83 3.09 0.90 -2.11
N LEU A 84 2.01 0.26 -2.60
CA LEU A 84 2.15 -0.95 -3.40
C LEU A 84 2.98 -0.74 -4.66
N TRP A 85 2.75 0.38 -5.34
CA TRP A 85 3.46 0.69 -6.56
C TRP A 85 4.96 0.84 -6.29
N VAL A 86 5.32 1.51 -5.20
CA VAL A 86 6.71 1.62 -4.72
C VAL A 86 7.28 0.22 -4.41
N ILE A 87 6.57 -0.63 -3.67
CA ILE A 87 7.04 -1.99 -3.34
C ILE A 87 7.30 -2.81 -4.62
N ARG A 88 6.40 -2.76 -5.60
CA ARG A 88 6.55 -3.47 -6.88
C ARG A 88 7.71 -2.92 -7.69
N PHE A 89 7.88 -1.60 -7.70
CA PHE A 89 9.01 -0.93 -8.35
C PHE A 89 10.35 -1.36 -7.76
N VAL A 90 10.47 -1.35 -6.42
CA VAL A 90 11.68 -1.80 -5.71
C VAL A 90 11.99 -3.27 -6.03
N LYS A 91 10.99 -4.15 -6.03
CA LYS A 91 11.18 -5.56 -6.46
C LYS A 91 11.73 -5.67 -7.88
N GLY A 92 11.27 -4.80 -8.80
CA GLY A 92 11.79 -4.72 -10.16
C GLY A 92 13.25 -4.30 -10.20
N ILE A 93 13.61 -3.26 -9.45
CA ILE A 93 14.99 -2.77 -9.34
C ILE A 93 15.93 -3.87 -8.82
N ILE A 94 15.54 -4.58 -7.76
CA ILE A 94 16.38 -5.66 -7.20
C ILE A 94 16.71 -6.71 -8.26
N LYS A 95 15.71 -7.15 -9.04
CA LYS A 95 15.91 -8.12 -10.13
C LYS A 95 16.84 -7.57 -11.22
N PHE A 96 16.66 -6.29 -11.58
CA PHE A 96 17.48 -5.65 -12.60
C PHE A 96 18.95 -5.51 -12.16
N VAL A 97 19.20 -5.10 -10.92
CA VAL A 97 20.54 -5.00 -10.35
C VAL A 97 21.21 -6.37 -10.30
N LEU A 98 20.50 -7.41 -9.87
CA LEU A 98 21.02 -8.79 -9.88
C LEU A 98 21.39 -9.24 -11.30
N PHE A 99 20.57 -8.92 -12.29
CA PHE A 99 20.86 -9.24 -13.69
C PHE A 99 22.15 -8.57 -14.17
N ILE A 100 22.32 -7.26 -13.90
CA ILE A 100 23.56 -6.55 -14.26
C ILE A 100 24.78 -7.18 -13.60
N LEU A 101 24.69 -7.51 -12.31
CA LEU A 101 25.78 -8.14 -11.57
C LEU A 101 26.21 -9.47 -12.21
N ILE A 102 25.25 -10.31 -12.60
CA ILE A 102 25.53 -11.60 -13.26
C ILE A 102 26.23 -11.38 -14.61
N VAL A 103 25.75 -10.43 -15.41
CA VAL A 103 26.36 -10.11 -16.72
C VAL A 103 27.78 -9.59 -16.54
N LEU A 104 28.01 -8.66 -15.62
CA LEU A 104 29.34 -8.11 -15.34
C LEU A 104 30.30 -9.20 -14.83
N LEU A 105 29.83 -10.08 -13.94
CA LEU A 105 30.60 -11.23 -13.47
C LEU A 105 30.98 -12.15 -14.63
N GLY A 106 30.04 -12.43 -15.55
CA GLY A 106 30.30 -13.22 -16.75
C GLY A 106 31.37 -12.61 -17.65
N ILE A 107 31.26 -11.30 -17.93
CA ILE A 107 32.28 -10.57 -18.72
C ILE A 107 33.64 -10.63 -18.03
N TYR A 108 33.67 -10.36 -16.72
CA TYR A 108 34.91 -10.39 -15.94
C TYR A 108 35.58 -11.76 -16.00
N LEU A 109 34.83 -12.85 -15.81
CA LEU A 109 35.36 -14.21 -15.87
C LEU A 109 35.88 -14.57 -17.26
N VAL A 110 35.19 -14.13 -18.33
CA VAL A 110 35.65 -14.31 -19.71
C VAL A 110 36.97 -13.59 -19.94
N MET A 111 37.08 -12.32 -19.51
CA MET A 111 38.31 -11.54 -19.66
C MET A 111 39.47 -12.15 -18.86
N GLN A 112 39.20 -12.71 -17.68
CA GLN A 112 40.22 -13.34 -16.85
C GLN A 112 40.72 -14.68 -17.44
N ASN A 113 39.86 -15.44 -18.11
CA ASN A 113 40.16 -16.80 -18.58
C ASN A 113 40.28 -16.90 -20.10
N GLN A 114 40.80 -15.86 -20.76
CA GLN A 114 40.98 -15.85 -22.22
C GLN A 114 41.83 -17.02 -22.72
N GLU A 115 42.83 -17.47 -21.95
CA GLU A 115 43.69 -18.61 -22.33
C GLU A 115 42.90 -19.91 -22.53
N ILE A 116 41.89 -20.17 -21.70
CA ILE A 116 41.01 -21.34 -21.83
C ILE A 116 40.23 -21.26 -23.15
N LEU A 117 39.76 -20.07 -23.53
CA LEU A 117 39.01 -19.87 -24.79
C LEU A 117 39.89 -20.03 -26.03
N HIS A 118 41.16 -19.63 -25.97
CA HIS A 118 42.12 -19.83 -27.05
C HIS A 118 42.53 -21.29 -27.24
N THR A 119 42.37 -22.14 -26.22
CA THR A 119 42.70 -23.57 -26.27
C THR A 119 41.65 -24.39 -27.03
N PHE A 120 40.43 -23.87 -27.21
CA PHE A 120 39.35 -24.51 -27.97
C PHE A 120 39.29 -24.10 -29.45
N ARG A 121 40.22 -23.27 -29.92
CA ARG A 121 40.32 -22.82 -31.31
C ARG A 121 41.33 -23.66 -32.08
#